data_AF-Q07GN9-F1
#
_entry.id   AF-Q07GN9-F1
#
_cell.length_a   1.000
_cell.length_b   1.000
_cell.length_c   1.000
_cell.angle_alpha   90.00
_cell.angle_beta   90.00
_cell.angle_gamma   90.00
#
_symmetry.space_group_name_H-M   'P 1'
#
loop_
_entity.id
_entity.type
_entity.pdbx_description
1 polymer ?
#
loop_
_entity_poly.entity_id
_entity_poly.type
_entity_poly.pdbx_seq_one_letter_code
_entity_poly.pdbx_strand_id
1 'polypeptide(L)'
;MGGKLIMLCAGLMATDGDTVRCCESAIGACKGQNLRPMGDGAPNVSGFDTPEIDGRSRCALEAEVGFKAAARFAELLRTPGLVVDDSGEVDSNERPLVWLRLPNGATIGEVLIREGYAREWRPRQRNDWCSGELRRE
;
A
#
# COMPACT_ATOMS: atom_id res chain seq x y z
N MET A 1 -14.81 6.12 -23.61
CA MET A 1 -13.67 5.23 -23.30
C MET A 1 -12.55 6.10 -22.74
N GLY A 2 -12.54 6.33 -21.43
CA GLY A 2 -11.41 7.04 -20.80
C GLY A 2 -10.21 6.10 -20.77
N GLY A 3 -9.07 6.52 -21.33
CA GLY A 3 -7.84 5.73 -21.28
C GLY A 3 -7.39 5.56 -19.83
N LYS A 4 -7.08 4.34 -19.44
CA LYS A 4 -6.48 4.04 -18.14
C LYS A 4 -5.04 4.54 -18.16
N LEU A 5 -4.68 5.46 -17.26
CA LEU A 5 -3.30 5.95 -17.18
C LEU A 5 -2.46 4.89 -16.47
N ILE A 6 -1.46 4.34 -17.17
CA ILE A 6 -0.52 3.38 -16.59
C ILE A 6 0.73 4.15 -16.18
N MET A 7 1.10 4.04 -14.91
CA MET A 7 2.33 4.61 -14.39
C MET A 7 3.47 3.60 -14.53
N LEU A 8 4.62 4.08 -15.00
CA LEU A 8 5.83 3.26 -15.13
C LEU A 8 6.86 3.71 -14.10
N CYS A 9 7.33 2.76 -13.30
CA CYS A 9 8.43 2.92 -12.35
C CYS A 9 9.58 2.01 -12.77
N ALA A 10 10.83 2.45 -12.62
CA ALA A 10 11.98 1.58 -12.87
C ALA A 10 12.08 0.46 -11.82
N GLY A 11 11.63 0.75 -10.60
CA GLY A 11 11.43 -0.23 -9.53
C GLY A 11 10.37 0.23 -8.56
N LEU A 12 9.85 -0.70 -7.76
CA LEU A 12 8.92 -0.42 -6.67
C LEU A 12 9.54 -0.87 -5.36
N MET A 13 9.52 -0.01 -4.35
CA MET A 13 10.03 -0.31 -3.02
C MET A 13 8.96 -0.01 -1.97
N ALA A 14 8.67 -0.98 -1.10
CA ALA A 14 7.83 -0.74 0.07
C ALA A 14 8.52 0.27 1.00
N THR A 15 7.81 1.35 1.35
CA THR A 15 8.25 2.25 2.43
C THR A 15 7.69 1.78 3.77
N ASP A 16 6.42 1.39 3.78
CA ASP A 16 5.71 0.74 4.87
C ASP A 16 4.66 -0.24 4.25
N GLY A 17 3.64 -0.65 5.00
CA GLY A 17 2.63 -1.61 4.54
C GLY A 17 1.58 -1.05 3.55
N ASP A 18 1.50 0.27 3.37
CA ASP A 18 0.50 0.92 2.50
C ASP A 18 1.04 2.11 1.70
N THR A 19 2.35 2.34 1.72
CA THR A 19 3.07 3.33 0.94
C THR A 19 4.15 2.65 0.12
N VAL A 20 4.10 2.86 -1.20
CA VAL A 20 5.12 2.39 -2.15
C VAL A 20 5.90 3.56 -2.72
N ARG A 21 7.20 3.40 -2.86
CA ARG A 21 8.08 4.34 -3.56
C ARG A 21 8.24 3.89 -5.01
N CYS A 22 7.88 4.76 -5.95
CA CYS A 22 8.20 4.61 -7.36
C CYS A 22 9.65 5.04 -7.59
N CYS A 23 10.54 4.08 -7.83
CA CYS A 23 11.97 4.35 -7.99
C CYS A 23 12.29 4.81 -9.41
N GLU A 24 13.15 5.82 -9.52
CA GLU A 24 13.72 6.30 -10.78
C GLU A 24 14.74 5.33 -11.39
N SER A 25 15.33 4.46 -10.56
CA SER A 25 16.27 3.41 -10.96
C SER A 25 15.92 2.08 -10.30
N ALA A 26 16.09 0.98 -11.04
CA ALA A 26 15.99 -0.39 -10.53
C ALA A 26 17.24 -0.84 -9.73
N ILE A 27 18.35 -0.12 -9.88
CA ILE A 27 19.66 -0.49 -9.33
C ILE A 27 20.12 0.58 -8.34
N GLY A 28 20.60 0.13 -7.17
CA GLY A 28 21.12 1.00 -6.10
C GLY A 28 20.04 1.50 -5.15
N ALA A 29 20.32 2.60 -4.46
CA ALA A 29 19.37 3.21 -3.54
C ALA A 29 18.15 3.76 -4.29
N CYS A 30 16.95 3.38 -3.86
CA CYS A 30 15.72 3.87 -4.46
C CYS A 30 15.49 5.34 -4.12
N LYS A 31 15.58 6.20 -5.12
CA LYS A 31 15.11 7.59 -5.10
C LYS A 31 13.85 7.71 -5.95
N GLY A 32 12.89 8.50 -5.50
CA GLY A 32 11.67 8.80 -6.27
C GLY A 32 10.49 9.22 -5.41
N GLN A 33 9.28 9.10 -5.96
CA GLN A 33 8.05 9.61 -5.34
C GLN A 33 7.31 8.53 -4.55
N ASN A 34 6.79 8.91 -3.38
CA ASN A 34 5.85 8.07 -2.63
C ASN A 34 4.49 8.10 -3.32
N LEU A 35 3.95 6.93 -3.57
CA LEU A 35 2.60 6.71 -4.06
C LEU A 35 1.75 6.14 -2.92
N ARG A 36 0.45 6.44 -2.96
CA ARG A 36 -0.53 5.88 -2.05
C ARG A 36 -1.45 4.91 -2.79
N PRO A 37 -1.19 3.59 -2.73
CA PRO A 37 -2.11 2.59 -3.23
C PRO A 37 -3.44 2.60 -2.46
N MET A 38 -4.54 2.38 -3.17
CA MET A 38 -5.89 2.45 -2.58
C MET A 38 -6.58 1.10 -2.41
N GLY A 39 -5.96 -0.02 -2.81
CA GLY A 39 -6.68 -1.31 -2.82
C GLY A 39 -7.92 -1.21 -3.72
N ASP A 40 -9.05 -1.78 -3.32
CA ASP A 40 -10.30 -1.67 -4.10
C ASP A 40 -11.03 -0.33 -3.91
N GLY A 41 -10.42 0.60 -3.17
CA GLY A 41 -10.98 1.91 -2.89
C GLY A 41 -10.96 2.88 -4.07
N ALA A 42 -11.35 4.12 -3.76
CA ALA A 42 -11.43 5.22 -4.71
C ALA A 42 -10.70 6.48 -4.19
N PRO A 43 -10.16 7.32 -5.08
CA PRO A 43 -9.42 8.53 -4.73
C PRO A 43 -10.13 9.38 -3.67
N ASN A 44 -9.44 9.66 -2.57
CA ASN A 44 -9.94 10.50 -1.48
C ASN A 44 -11.26 10.03 -0.81
N VAL A 45 -11.71 8.80 -1.08
CA VAL A 45 -12.97 8.22 -0.54
C VAL A 45 -12.71 7.01 0.35
N SER A 46 -11.89 6.07 -0.11
CA SER A 46 -11.57 4.85 0.64
C SER A 46 -10.26 4.24 0.18
N GLY A 47 -9.72 3.33 1.00
CA GLY A 47 -8.62 2.48 0.58
C GLY A 47 -8.30 1.42 1.62
N PHE A 48 -7.02 1.14 1.82
CA PHE A 48 -6.55 0.28 2.89
C PHE A 48 -5.50 1.01 3.73
N ASP A 49 -5.34 0.54 4.96
CA ASP A 49 -4.46 1.09 5.98
C ASP A 49 -3.76 -0.08 6.67
N THR A 50 -2.48 0.09 6.91
CA THR A 50 -1.63 -0.86 7.64
C THR A 50 -1.07 -0.19 8.89
N PRO A 51 -0.64 -0.97 9.90
CA PRO A 51 0.02 -0.39 11.06
C PRO A 51 1.31 0.33 10.66
N GLU A 52 1.53 1.52 11.23
CA GLU A 52 2.77 2.28 11.05
C GLU A 52 3.98 1.53 11.63
N ILE A 53 5.13 1.63 10.94
CA ILE A 53 6.42 1.09 11.38
C ILE A 53 7.30 2.18 12.02
N ASP A 54 8.45 1.78 12.58
CA ASP A 54 9.57 2.66 12.97
C ASP A 54 9.25 3.81 13.94
N GLY A 55 8.86 3.45 15.17
CA GLY A 55 8.77 4.37 16.31
C GLY A 55 7.48 5.21 16.36
N ARG A 56 6.59 5.04 15.39
CA ARG A 56 5.24 5.61 15.38
C ARG A 56 4.18 4.65 15.93
N SER A 57 4.54 3.39 16.14
CA SER A 57 3.69 2.41 16.77
C SER A 57 3.40 2.82 18.23
N ARG A 58 2.14 2.71 18.63
CA ARG A 58 1.64 3.03 19.97
C ARG A 58 1.84 1.87 20.94
N CYS A 59 2.12 0.68 20.44
CA CYS A 59 2.33 -0.54 21.22
C CYS A 59 3.16 -1.58 20.45
N ALA A 60 3.67 -2.59 21.16
CA ALA A 60 4.49 -3.66 20.59
C ALA A 60 3.74 -4.51 19.55
N LEU A 61 2.43 -4.74 19.75
CA LEU A 61 1.60 -5.48 18.81
C LEU A 61 1.48 -4.74 17.47
N GLU A 62 1.18 -3.43 17.50
CA GLU A 62 1.11 -2.58 16.30
C GLU A 62 2.42 -2.65 15.51
N ALA A 63 3.57 -2.60 16.19
CA ALA A 63 4.87 -2.75 15.55
C ALA A 63 5.06 -4.13 14.88
N GLU A 64 4.71 -5.22 15.57
CA GLU A 64 4.84 -6.57 15.04
C GLU A 64 3.96 -6.77 13.78
N VAL A 65 2.70 -6.33 13.84
CA VAL A 65 1.79 -6.40 12.69
C VAL A 65 2.30 -5.52 11.55
N GLY A 66 2.81 -4.32 11.85
CA GLY A 66 3.36 -3.39 10.86
C GLY A 66 4.53 -3.99 10.08
N PHE A 67 5.48 -4.64 10.77
CA PHE A 67 6.60 -5.30 10.08
C PHE A 67 6.13 -6.46 9.19
N LYS A 68 5.16 -7.26 9.64
CA LYS A 68 4.59 -8.34 8.81
C LYS A 68 3.84 -7.79 7.60
N ALA A 69 3.06 -6.73 7.78
CA ALA A 69 2.35 -6.07 6.70
C ALA A 69 3.33 -5.49 5.66
N ALA A 70 4.37 -4.78 6.10
CA ALA A 70 5.41 -4.24 5.21
C ALA A 70 6.18 -5.33 4.46
N ALA A 71 6.53 -6.44 5.14
CA ALA A 71 7.20 -7.57 4.51
C ALA A 71 6.31 -8.23 3.44
N ARG A 72 5.03 -8.45 3.76
CA ARG A 72 4.06 -9.02 2.81
C ARG A 72 3.79 -8.09 1.63
N PHE A 73 3.65 -6.78 1.89
CA PHE A 73 3.50 -5.77 0.85
C PHE A 73 4.71 -5.79 -0.10
N ALA A 74 5.93 -5.83 0.43
CA ALA A 74 7.16 -5.92 -0.36
C ALA A 74 7.25 -7.22 -1.20
N GLU A 75 6.72 -8.34 -0.70
CA GLU A 75 6.62 -9.58 -1.48
C GLU A 75 5.67 -9.41 -2.67
N LEU A 76 4.47 -8.88 -2.44
CA LEU A 76 3.46 -8.68 -3.48
C LEU A 76 3.94 -7.70 -4.56
N LEU A 77 4.69 -6.66 -4.19
CA LEU A 77 5.32 -5.72 -5.12
C LEU A 77 6.29 -6.38 -6.11
N ARG A 78 6.89 -7.52 -5.74
CA ARG A 78 7.81 -8.27 -6.62
C ARG A 78 7.08 -9.23 -7.56
N THR A 79 5.75 -9.30 -7.52
CA THR A 79 4.97 -10.18 -8.40
C THR A 79 5.18 -9.77 -9.86
N PRO A 80 5.68 -10.67 -10.72
CA PRO A 80 5.82 -10.38 -12.15
C PRO A 80 4.48 -10.02 -12.78
N GLY A 81 4.43 -8.94 -13.56
CA GLY A 81 3.21 -8.48 -14.22
C GLY A 81 2.29 -7.62 -13.34
N LEU A 82 2.76 -7.17 -12.17
CA LEU A 82 2.09 -6.12 -11.41
C LEU A 82 1.96 -4.84 -12.26
N VAL A 83 0.76 -4.24 -12.24
CA VAL A 83 0.47 -2.98 -12.94
C VAL A 83 0.17 -1.88 -11.93
N VAL A 84 0.75 -0.69 -12.16
CA VAL A 84 0.42 0.54 -11.43
C VAL A 84 -0.54 1.37 -12.29
N ASP A 85 -1.80 1.45 -11.87
CA ASP A 85 -2.76 2.33 -12.52
C ASP A 85 -2.85 3.64 -11.75
N ASP A 86 -2.64 4.74 -12.45
CA ASP A 86 -2.77 6.07 -11.89
C ASP A 86 -4.22 6.57 -12.02
N SER A 87 -4.75 7.10 -10.92
CA SER A 87 -6.08 7.72 -10.91
C SER A 87 -6.08 9.13 -11.50
N GLY A 88 -4.92 9.78 -11.58
CA GLY A 88 -4.78 11.20 -11.94
C GLY A 88 -5.01 12.16 -10.76
N GLU A 89 -5.28 11.62 -9.56
CA GLU A 89 -5.52 12.38 -8.34
C GLU A 89 -4.34 12.23 -7.36
N VAL A 90 -4.20 13.20 -6.45
CA VAL A 90 -3.20 13.17 -5.38
C VAL A 90 -3.86 13.34 -4.00
N ASP A 91 -3.20 12.85 -2.95
CA ASP A 91 -3.60 13.15 -1.57
C ASP A 91 -3.08 14.53 -1.11
N SER A 92 -3.43 14.92 0.13
CA SER A 92 -3.00 16.20 0.71
C SER A 92 -1.49 16.35 0.90
N ASN A 93 -0.73 15.26 0.82
CA ASN A 93 0.74 15.25 0.87
C ASN A 93 1.33 15.13 -0.55
N GLU A 94 0.53 15.40 -1.59
CA GLU A 94 0.92 15.34 -2.99
C GLU A 94 1.42 13.95 -3.43
N ARG A 95 0.95 12.88 -2.76
CA ARG A 95 1.21 11.51 -3.20
C ARG A 95 0.18 11.11 -4.25
N PRO A 96 0.60 10.61 -5.43
CA PRO A 96 -0.31 10.06 -6.42
C PRO A 96 -1.12 8.91 -5.83
N LEU A 97 -2.42 8.93 -6.11
CA LEU A 97 -3.37 7.91 -5.70
C LEU A 97 -3.45 6.84 -6.78
N VAL A 98 -3.06 5.61 -6.45
CA VAL A 98 -2.87 4.55 -7.46
C VAL A 98 -3.59 3.25 -7.10
N TRP A 99 -3.79 2.39 -8.10
CA TRP A 99 -4.12 0.98 -7.91
C TRP A 99 -2.92 0.11 -8.27
N LEU A 100 -2.55 -0.81 -7.37
CA LEU A 100 -1.55 -1.84 -7.63
C LEU A 100 -2.28 -3.15 -7.92
N ARG A 101 -2.33 -3.55 -9.19
CA ARG A 101 -3.09 -4.72 -9.65
C ARG A 101 -2.17 -5.87 -10.00
N LEU A 102 -2.42 -7.01 -9.35
CA LEU A 102 -1.76 -8.26 -9.62
C LEU A 102 -2.23 -8.83 -10.97
N PRO A 103 -1.48 -9.78 -11.59
CA PRO A 103 -1.87 -10.39 -12.86
C PRO A 103 -3.23 -11.09 -12.85
N ASN A 104 -3.69 -11.54 -11.68
CA ASN A 104 -5.01 -12.14 -11.49
C ASN A 104 -6.15 -11.12 -11.35
N GLY A 105 -5.86 -9.82 -11.41
CA GLY A 105 -6.82 -8.71 -11.33
C GLY A 105 -7.06 -8.17 -9.92
N ALA A 106 -6.67 -8.90 -8.87
CA ALA A 106 -6.81 -8.47 -7.48
C ALA A 106 -5.90 -7.26 -7.18
N THR A 107 -6.34 -6.39 -6.26
CA THR A 107 -5.47 -5.31 -5.77
C THR A 107 -4.62 -5.80 -4.60
N ILE A 108 -3.42 -5.24 -4.44
CA ILE A 108 -2.58 -5.59 -3.27
C ILE A 108 -3.31 -5.27 -1.95
N GLY A 109 -4.05 -4.15 -1.89
CA GLY A 109 -4.83 -3.79 -0.71
C GLY A 109 -5.92 -4.79 -0.36
N GLU A 110 -6.64 -5.34 -1.36
CA GLU A 110 -7.61 -6.43 -1.17
C GLU A 110 -6.93 -7.65 -0.54
N VAL A 111 -5.78 -8.06 -1.07
CA VAL A 111 -5.00 -9.20 -0.57
C VAL A 111 -4.59 -8.98 0.89
N LEU A 112 -4.04 -7.81 1.22
CA LEU A 112 -3.61 -7.50 2.58
C LEU A 112 -4.79 -7.44 3.56
N ILE A 113 -5.96 -6.93 3.16
CA ILE A 113 -7.16 -6.95 4.00
C ILE A 113 -7.62 -8.39 4.24
N ARG A 114 -7.68 -9.21 3.18
CA ARG A 114 -8.10 -10.62 3.29
C ARG A 114 -7.19 -11.43 4.21
N GLU A 115 -5.88 -11.19 4.13
CA GLU A 115 -4.86 -11.84 4.96
C GLU A 115 -4.76 -11.23 6.38
N GLY A 116 -5.53 -10.18 6.69
CA GLY A 116 -5.56 -9.56 8.01
C GLY A 116 -4.40 -8.61 8.32
N TYR A 117 -3.57 -8.27 7.33
CA TYR A 117 -2.48 -7.30 7.45
C TYR A 117 -2.93 -5.85 7.32
N ALA A 118 -4.08 -5.62 6.70
CA ALA A 118 -4.65 -4.29 6.50
C ALA A 118 -6.12 -4.23 6.94
N ARG A 119 -6.61 -3.01 7.14
CA ARG A 119 -8.03 -2.70 7.35
C ARG A 119 -8.48 -1.68 6.31
N GLU A 120 -9.79 -1.55 6.12
CA GLU A 120 -10.31 -0.48 5.28
C GLU A 120 -9.90 0.88 5.85
N TRP A 121 -9.39 1.74 4.97
CA TRP A 121 -9.15 3.14 5.25
C TRP A 121 -10.34 3.98 4.78
N ARG A 122 -10.77 4.94 5.62
CA ARG A 122 -11.74 5.97 5.24
C ARG A 122 -11.32 7.32 5.82
N PRO A 123 -11.68 8.45 5.18
CA PRO A 123 -11.49 9.76 5.74
C PRO A 123 -12.10 9.85 7.15
N ARG A 124 -11.33 10.41 8.10
CA ARG A 124 -11.72 10.61 9.52
C ARG A 124 -11.93 9.34 10.35
N GLN A 125 -11.68 8.15 9.79
CA GLN A 125 -11.62 6.91 10.55
C GLN A 125 -10.18 6.64 11.00
N ARG A 126 -10.01 6.12 12.22
CA ARG A 126 -8.72 5.61 12.71
C ARG A 126 -8.84 4.12 13.00
N ASN A 127 -7.87 3.35 12.55
CA ASN A 127 -7.75 1.94 12.89
C ASN A 127 -6.92 1.78 14.18
N ASP A 128 -7.46 1.00 15.13
CA ASP A 128 -6.73 0.63 16.34
C ASP A 128 -6.00 -0.70 16.14
N TRP A 129 -4.68 -0.63 16.13
CA TRP A 129 -3.79 -1.77 15.92
C TRP A 129 -3.24 -2.35 17.23
N CYS A 130 -3.59 -1.78 18.39
CA CYS A 130 -3.11 -2.24 19.69
C CYS A 130 -4.00 -3.27 20.38
N SER A 131 -5.24 -3.43 19.92
CA SER A 131 -6.23 -4.34 20.50
C SER A 131 -6.62 -5.50 19.58
N GLY A 132 -6.06 -5.55 18.37
CA GLY A 132 -6.48 -6.51 17.33
C GLY A 132 -5.63 -7.77 17.29
N GLU A 133 -6.27 -8.94 17.41
CA GLU A 133 -5.68 -10.20 16.97
C GLU A 133 -5.55 -10.20 15.44
N LEU A 134 -4.34 -10.38 14.92
CA LEU A 134 -4.15 -10.86 13.54
C LEU A 134 -5.00 -12.13 13.40
N ARG A 135 -5.92 -12.17 12.42
CA ARG A 135 -6.68 -13.40 12.15
C ARG A 135 -5.68 -14.50 11.82
N ARG A 136 -5.48 -15.43 12.75
CA ARG A 136 -4.76 -16.67 12.51
C ARG A 136 -5.77 -17.63 11.90
N GLU A 137 -5.59 -17.97 10.63
CA GLU A 137 -6.23 -19.15 10.02
C GLU A 137 -5.66 -20.43 10.64
#